data_AF-A0A838PDD3-F1
#
_entry.id   AF-A0A838PDD3-F1
#
_cell.length_a   1.000
_cell.length_b   1.000
_cell.length_c   1.000
_cell.angle_alpha   90.00
_cell.angle_beta   90.00
_cell.angle_gamma   90.00
#
_symmetry.space_group_name_H-M   'P 1'
#
loop_
_entity.id
_entity.type
_entity.pdbx_description
1 polymer ?
#
loop_
_entity_poly.entity_id
_entity_poly.type
_entity_poly.pdbx_seq_one_letter_code
_entity_poly.pdbx_strand_id
1 'polypeptide(L)'
;MLSESFQSIATATRQLLRNWSLLIMFAGLYASLIAALYLFVAIREASTEQVVLSLVLAVTAPLLFFVLQTAGASQTRSLSAGLSLRRALKNSWKLIVVSVPLIALGVLLTYLLSKAQSYMGTDGPELSDVAAQYQLRVSNDGSPALGWSQVILNSIRYLSLGFVLPLIAIHLWIASVGSDLVATIRATKELIVGAFAPSSVLIYTAGFVVFGVIPYLLLIRPTPASRAWMEIAFLVARLLVVFILTLFGWVVTIGALAISATERRNDLA
;
A
#
# COMPACT_ATOMS: atom_id res chain seq x y z
N MET A 1 14.29 -3.05 -21.38
CA MET A 1 13.27 -3.42 -20.37
C MET A 1 13.81 -3.55 -18.94
N LEU A 2 14.63 -4.55 -18.59
CA LEU A 2 15.15 -4.69 -17.22
C LEU A 2 16.07 -3.52 -16.84
N SER A 3 17.01 -3.17 -17.71
CA SER A 3 17.92 -2.03 -17.55
C SER A 3 17.17 -0.71 -17.35
N GLU A 4 16.17 -0.42 -18.19
CA GLU A 4 15.30 0.74 -18.07
C GLU A 4 14.59 0.78 -16.71
N SER A 5 13.98 -0.35 -16.29
CA SER A 5 13.26 -0.43 -15.01
C SER A 5 14.19 -0.15 -13.82
N PHE A 6 15.40 -0.73 -13.82
CA PHE A 6 16.41 -0.46 -12.81
C PHE A 6 16.90 0.99 -12.85
N GLN A 7 17.05 1.57 -14.04
CA GLN A 7 17.44 2.97 -14.21
C GLN A 7 16.37 3.92 -13.67
N SER A 8 15.08 3.66 -13.90
CA SER A 8 13.99 4.45 -13.32
C SER A 8 13.98 4.37 -11.80
N ILE A 9 14.18 3.16 -11.22
CA ILE A 9 14.27 2.97 -9.75
C ILE A 9 15.49 3.69 -9.16
N ALA A 10 16.66 3.56 -9.79
CA ALA A 10 17.90 4.20 -9.35
C ALA A 10 17.79 5.73 -9.44
N THR A 11 17.14 6.24 -10.49
CA THR A 11 16.89 7.67 -10.68
C THR A 11 15.93 8.21 -9.63
N ALA A 12 14.81 7.53 -9.40
CA ALA A 12 13.84 7.90 -8.36
C ALA A 12 14.48 7.89 -6.96
N THR A 13 15.25 6.85 -6.65
CA THR A 13 16.03 6.73 -5.41
C THR A 13 16.99 7.89 -5.23
N ARG A 14 17.81 8.18 -6.25
CA ARG A 14 18.80 9.26 -6.19
C ARG A 14 18.13 10.63 -6.07
N GLN A 15 17.02 10.87 -6.77
CA GLN A 15 16.26 12.11 -6.65
C GLN A 15 15.72 12.30 -5.22
N LEU A 16 15.15 11.25 -4.63
CA LEU A 16 14.60 11.29 -3.28
C LEU A 16 15.71 11.56 -2.24
N LEU A 17 16.82 10.84 -2.32
CA LEU A 17 17.96 11.00 -1.40
C LEU A 17 18.67 12.35 -1.56
N ARG A 18 18.74 12.90 -2.78
CA ARG A 18 19.33 14.23 -3.01
C ARG A 18 18.45 15.33 -2.42
N ASN A 19 17.15 15.11 -2.32
CA ASN A 19 16.19 16.08 -1.77
C ASN A 19 15.74 15.69 -0.36
N TRP A 20 16.66 15.82 0.60
CA TRP A 20 16.40 15.53 2.02
C TRP A 20 15.18 16.25 2.59
N SER A 21 14.88 17.45 2.11
CA SER A 21 13.69 18.20 2.53
C SER A 21 12.39 17.47 2.16
N LEU A 22 12.31 16.87 0.97
CA LEU A 22 11.19 16.02 0.59
C LEU A 22 11.14 14.74 1.42
N LEU A 23 12.28 14.12 1.71
CA LEU A 23 12.34 12.92 2.55
C LEU A 23 11.79 13.19 3.96
N ILE A 24 12.19 14.31 4.59
CA ILE A 24 11.68 14.74 5.89
C ILE A 24 10.16 15.00 5.84
N MET A 25 9.68 15.64 4.76
CA MET A 25 8.24 15.86 4.56
C MET A 25 7.47 14.53 4.47
N PHE A 26 7.96 13.57 3.67
CA PHE A 26 7.38 12.23 3.57
C PHE A 26 7.37 11.50 4.91
N ALA A 27 8.49 11.56 5.65
CA ALA A 27 8.61 10.97 6.98
C ALA A 27 7.62 11.59 7.96
N GLY A 28 7.48 12.92 7.96
CA GLY A 28 6.51 13.64 8.79
C GLY A 28 5.07 13.22 8.48
N LEU A 29 4.66 13.25 7.20
CA LEU A 29 3.32 12.83 6.78
C LEU A 29 3.03 11.37 7.15
N TYR A 30 4.00 10.49 6.97
CA TYR A 30 3.84 9.06 7.28
C TYR A 30 3.78 8.80 8.79
N ALA A 31 4.62 9.47 9.59
CA ALA A 31 4.57 9.40 11.04
C ALA A 31 3.23 9.93 11.57
N SER A 32 2.72 11.04 11.02
CA SER A 32 1.38 11.55 11.36
C SER A 32 0.27 10.56 11.00
N LEU A 33 0.37 9.89 9.85
CA LEU A 33 -0.58 8.85 9.45
C LEU A 33 -0.57 7.67 10.43
N ILE A 34 0.62 7.16 10.78
CA ILE A 34 0.77 6.06 11.75
C ILE A 34 0.20 6.48 13.11
N ALA A 35 0.54 7.68 13.59
CA ALA A 35 0.03 8.20 14.85
C ALA A 35 -1.50 8.30 14.85
N ALA A 36 -2.10 8.81 13.77
CA ALA A 36 -3.55 8.89 13.63
C ALA A 36 -4.22 7.51 13.65
N LEU A 37 -3.66 6.53 12.93
CA LEU A 37 -4.15 5.15 12.92
C LEU A 37 -4.00 4.48 14.29
N TYR A 38 -2.85 4.66 14.95
CA TYR A 38 -2.61 4.13 16.28
C TYR A 38 -3.60 4.70 17.30
N LEU A 39 -3.77 6.02 17.34
CA LEU A 39 -4.72 6.67 18.23
C LEU A 39 -6.16 6.22 17.95
N PHE A 40 -6.53 6.07 16.68
CA PHE A 40 -7.87 5.59 16.31
C PHE A 40 -8.15 4.18 16.87
N VAL A 41 -7.17 3.29 16.83
CA VAL A 41 -7.31 1.91 17.37
C VAL A 41 -7.16 1.85 18.89
N ALA A 42 -6.37 2.75 19.48
CA ALA A 42 -6.10 2.80 20.92
C ALA A 42 -7.29 3.37 21.71
N ILE A 43 -8.09 4.25 21.12
CA ILE A 43 -9.31 4.79 21.73
C ILE A 43 -10.37 3.68 21.75
N ARG A 44 -10.70 3.17 22.95
CA ARG A 44 -11.63 2.04 23.14
C ARG A 44 -12.84 2.38 24.01
N GLU A 45 -12.94 3.59 24.57
CA GLU A 45 -13.98 3.93 25.54
C GLU A 45 -15.05 4.87 24.97
N ALA A 46 -16.21 4.89 25.64
CA ALA A 46 -17.43 5.52 25.17
C ALA A 46 -17.65 6.92 25.76
N SER A 47 -16.60 7.70 26.04
CA SER A 47 -16.79 9.10 26.42
C SER A 47 -17.12 9.95 25.18
N THR A 48 -17.98 10.96 25.33
CA THR A 48 -18.38 11.84 24.21
C THR A 48 -17.17 12.48 23.52
N GLU A 49 -16.15 12.88 24.28
CA GLU A 49 -14.91 13.44 23.74
C GLU A 49 -14.12 12.42 22.92
N GLN A 50 -14.05 11.16 23.38
CA GLN A 50 -13.40 10.07 22.65
C GLN A 50 -14.15 9.69 21.37
N VAL A 51 -15.50 9.78 21.36
CA VAL A 51 -16.31 9.60 20.16
C VAL A 51 -16.01 10.70 19.12
N VAL A 52 -15.95 11.97 19.55
CA VAL A 52 -15.62 13.07 18.64
C VAL A 52 -14.18 12.92 18.11
N LEU A 53 -13.23 12.58 18.97
CA LEU A 53 -11.83 12.38 18.57
C LEU A 53 -11.68 11.21 17.59
N SER A 54 -12.34 10.07 17.83
CA SER A 54 -12.31 8.93 16.91
C SER A 54 -12.95 9.25 15.56
N LEU A 55 -14.03 10.03 15.52
CA LEU A 55 -14.61 10.54 14.27
C LEU A 55 -13.63 11.44 13.50
N VAL A 56 -12.95 12.36 14.19
CA VAL A 56 -11.92 13.22 13.59
C VAL A 56 -10.77 12.38 13.03
N LEU A 57 -10.30 11.37 13.77
CA LEU A 57 -9.22 10.47 13.32
C LEU A 57 -9.65 9.60 12.14
N ALA A 58 -10.90 9.12 12.11
CA ALA A 58 -11.46 8.34 11.00
C ALA A 58 -11.46 9.11 9.68
N VAL A 59 -11.59 10.44 9.72
CA VAL A 59 -11.48 11.32 8.53
C VAL A 59 -10.03 11.72 8.26
N THR A 60 -9.27 12.01 9.32
CA THR A 60 -7.89 12.50 9.22
C THR A 60 -6.95 11.46 8.64
N ALA A 61 -7.08 10.18 9.01
CA ALA A 61 -6.19 9.14 8.50
C ALA A 61 -6.31 8.93 6.97
N PRO A 62 -7.51 8.79 6.37
CA PRO A 62 -7.66 8.80 4.92
C PRO A 62 -7.12 10.08 4.26
N LEU A 63 -7.38 11.26 4.84
CA LEU A 63 -6.87 12.52 4.29
C LEU A 63 -5.33 12.54 4.26
N LEU A 64 -4.68 12.18 5.37
CA LEU A 64 -3.21 12.07 5.45
C LEU A 64 -2.67 11.05 4.44
N PHE A 65 -3.34 9.90 4.30
CA PHE A 65 -2.99 8.90 3.28
C PHE A 65 -3.03 9.51 1.87
N PHE A 66 -4.11 10.18 1.48
CA PHE A 66 -4.22 10.78 0.14
C PHE A 66 -3.25 11.95 -0.07
N VAL A 67 -2.95 12.74 0.95
CA VAL A 67 -1.91 13.77 0.88
C VAL A 67 -0.54 13.13 0.63
N LEU A 68 -0.22 12.04 1.32
CA LEU A 68 1.01 11.27 1.11
C LEU A 68 1.08 10.70 -0.32
N GLN A 69 -0.01 10.11 -0.82
CA GLN A 69 -0.06 9.59 -2.20
C GLN A 69 0.09 10.69 -3.25
N THR A 70 -0.55 11.84 -3.04
CA THR A 70 -0.46 12.99 -3.94
C THR A 70 0.95 13.56 -3.97
N ALA A 71 1.59 13.67 -2.80
CA ALA A 71 2.98 14.10 -2.69
C ALA A 71 3.91 13.14 -3.47
N GLY A 72 3.76 11.82 -3.26
CA GLY A 72 4.54 10.79 -3.95
C GLY A 72 4.38 10.85 -5.47
N ALA A 73 3.14 10.94 -5.96
CA ALA A 73 2.85 11.04 -7.40
C ALA A 73 3.36 12.35 -8.03
N SER A 74 3.58 13.40 -7.24
CA SER A 74 4.05 14.71 -7.71
C SER A 74 5.57 14.93 -7.62
N GLN A 75 6.30 14.01 -7.00
CA GLN A 75 7.69 14.26 -6.59
C GLN A 75 8.69 14.47 -7.74
N THR A 76 8.37 13.97 -8.93
CA THR A 76 9.22 14.13 -10.12
C THR A 76 9.31 15.58 -10.61
N ARG A 77 8.42 16.47 -10.14
CA ARG A 77 8.31 17.86 -10.60
C ARG A 77 9.26 18.86 -9.94
N SER A 78 10.32 18.40 -9.28
CA SER A 78 11.40 19.22 -8.69
C SER A 78 10.94 20.51 -8.01
N LEU A 79 10.16 20.39 -6.93
CA LEU A 79 9.71 21.51 -6.12
C LEU A 79 10.32 21.47 -4.71
N SER A 80 10.33 22.63 -4.03
CA SER A 80 10.59 22.67 -2.59
C SER A 80 9.52 21.88 -1.83
N ALA A 81 9.87 21.37 -0.65
CA ALA A 81 8.95 20.55 0.16
C ALA A 81 7.67 21.30 0.52
N GLY A 82 7.76 22.58 0.91
CA GLY A 82 6.58 23.39 1.24
C GLY A 82 5.62 23.57 0.07
N LEU A 83 6.13 23.84 -1.13
CA LEU A 83 5.30 23.94 -2.35
C LEU A 83 4.69 22.59 -2.72
N SER A 84 5.45 21.50 -2.55
CA SER A 84 4.98 20.13 -2.78
C SER A 84 3.84 19.77 -1.84
N LEU A 85 3.96 20.08 -0.54
CA LEU A 85 2.93 19.83 0.45
C LEU A 85 1.66 20.63 0.16
N ARG A 86 1.78 21.94 -0.13
CA ARG A 86 0.62 22.77 -0.46
C ARG A 86 -0.10 22.27 -1.70
N ARG A 87 0.65 21.83 -2.72
CA ARG A 87 0.10 21.21 -3.92
C ARG A 87 -0.55 19.87 -3.61
N ALA A 88 0.07 19.05 -2.77
CA ALA A 88 -0.48 17.76 -2.35
C ALA A 88 -1.81 17.93 -1.62
N LEU A 89 -1.91 18.89 -0.69
CA LEU A 89 -3.16 19.24 -0.01
C LEU A 89 -4.23 19.73 -0.99
N LYS A 90 -3.88 20.57 -1.96
CA LYS A 90 -4.82 21.08 -2.96
C LYS A 90 -5.32 20.00 -3.93
N ASN A 91 -4.49 19.00 -4.24
CA ASN A 91 -4.82 17.99 -5.25
C ASN A 91 -5.29 16.65 -4.65
N SER A 92 -5.20 16.46 -3.33
CA SER A 92 -5.57 15.19 -2.68
C SER A 92 -7.04 14.82 -2.89
N TRP A 93 -7.94 15.79 -2.98
CA TRP A 93 -9.35 15.53 -3.28
C TRP A 93 -9.55 14.85 -4.64
N LYS A 94 -8.70 15.14 -5.65
CA LYS A 94 -8.76 14.46 -6.95
C LYS A 94 -8.48 12.97 -6.77
N LEU A 95 -7.45 12.63 -5.97
CA LEU A 95 -7.10 11.25 -5.70
C LEU A 95 -8.20 10.53 -4.91
N ILE A 96 -8.85 11.22 -3.97
CA ILE A 96 -10.02 10.67 -3.26
C ILE A 96 -11.09 10.26 -4.29
N VAL A 97 -11.51 11.20 -5.14
CA VAL A 97 -12.57 10.95 -6.12
C VAL A 97 -12.21 9.82 -7.08
N VAL A 98 -10.97 9.78 -7.57
CA VAL A 98 -10.49 8.72 -8.47
C VAL A 98 -10.34 7.37 -7.77
N SER A 99 -10.14 7.35 -6.45
CA SER A 99 -9.97 6.11 -5.69
C SER A 99 -11.30 5.49 -5.24
N VAL A 100 -12.38 6.28 -5.12
CA VAL A 100 -13.72 5.75 -4.79
C VAL A 100 -14.14 4.56 -5.68
N PRO A 101 -14.08 4.64 -7.02
CA PRO A 101 -14.46 3.51 -7.87
C PRO A 101 -13.53 2.29 -7.69
N LEU A 102 -12.24 2.51 -7.39
CA LEU A 102 -11.30 1.42 -7.11
C LEU A 102 -11.57 0.74 -5.76
N ILE A 103 -11.93 1.52 -4.74
CA ILE A 103 -12.33 0.99 -3.43
C ILE A 103 -13.61 0.17 -3.58
N ALA A 104 -14.61 0.71 -4.30
CA ALA A 104 -15.85 -0.02 -4.60
C ALA A 104 -15.56 -1.33 -5.34
N LEU A 105 -14.65 -1.31 -6.32
CA LEU A 105 -14.20 -2.51 -7.03
C LEU A 105 -13.50 -3.52 -6.09
N GLY A 106 -12.64 -3.06 -5.19
CA GLY A 106 -11.97 -3.93 -4.20
C GLY A 106 -12.95 -4.59 -3.23
N VAL A 107 -13.95 -3.84 -2.77
CA VAL A 107 -15.05 -4.37 -1.94
C VAL A 107 -15.86 -5.40 -2.74
N LEU A 108 -16.23 -5.09 -3.98
CA LEU A 108 -16.98 -6.01 -4.85
C LEU A 108 -16.19 -7.30 -5.12
N LEU A 109 -14.90 -7.21 -5.46
CA LEU A 109 -14.04 -8.37 -5.66
C LEU A 109 -13.94 -9.23 -4.40
N THR A 110 -13.77 -8.60 -3.23
CA THR A 110 -13.72 -9.33 -1.96
C THR A 110 -15.04 -10.06 -1.69
N TYR A 111 -16.17 -9.37 -1.89
CA TYR A 111 -17.50 -9.96 -1.75
C TYR A 111 -17.70 -11.15 -2.69
N LEU A 112 -17.38 -10.99 -3.99
CA LEU A 112 -17.54 -12.05 -4.98
C LEU A 112 -16.64 -13.25 -4.70
N LEU A 113 -15.39 -13.03 -4.28
CA LEU A 113 -14.47 -14.12 -3.91
C LEU A 113 -14.93 -14.84 -2.66
N SER A 114 -15.39 -14.13 -1.63
CA SER A 114 -15.98 -14.75 -0.43
C SER A 114 -17.24 -15.54 -0.76
N LYS A 115 -18.09 -15.03 -1.66
CA LYS A 115 -19.27 -15.77 -2.12
C LYS A 115 -18.91 -17.00 -2.95
N ALA A 116 -17.85 -16.93 -3.76
CA ALA A 116 -17.35 -18.09 -4.50
C ALA A 116 -16.78 -19.17 -3.55
N GLN A 117 -16.11 -18.76 -2.48
CA GLN A 117 -15.59 -19.67 -1.45
C GLN A 117 -16.71 -20.45 -0.74
N SER A 118 -17.85 -19.82 -0.46
CA SER A 118 -18.98 -20.50 0.19
C SER A 118 -19.69 -21.50 -0.74
N TYR A 119 -19.83 -21.18 -2.04
CA TYR A 119 -20.41 -22.14 -3.00
C TYR A 119 -19.57 -23.39 -3.20
N MET A 120 -18.24 -23.31 -3.02
CA MET A 120 -17.36 -24.47 -3.14
C MET A 120 -17.33 -25.35 -1.88
N GLY A 121 -18.13 -25.02 -0.85
CA GLY A 121 -18.10 -25.73 0.44
C GLY A 121 -16.76 -25.58 1.17
N THR A 122 -15.98 -24.56 0.79
CA THR A 122 -14.67 -24.22 1.38
C THR A 122 -14.79 -23.15 2.46
N ASP A 123 -15.96 -22.97 3.04
CA ASP A 123 -16.11 -22.22 4.29
C ASP A 123 -15.28 -22.95 5.34
N GLY A 124 -14.03 -22.48 5.49
CA GLY A 124 -13.16 -22.93 6.56
C GLY A 124 -13.90 -22.71 7.89
N PRO A 125 -13.59 -23.50 8.92
CA PRO A 125 -14.11 -23.25 10.25
C PRO A 125 -13.88 -21.78 10.58
N GLU A 126 -14.88 -21.11 11.18
CA GLU A 126 -14.70 -19.75 11.69
C GLU A 126 -13.41 -19.70 12.51
N LEU A 127 -12.70 -18.56 12.52
CA LEU A 127 -11.40 -18.41 13.21
C LEU A 127 -11.44 -18.85 14.70
N SER A 128 -12.62 -18.88 15.32
CA SER A 128 -12.92 -19.47 16.63
C SER A 128 -12.70 -20.99 16.69
N ASP A 129 -13.07 -21.72 15.64
CA ASP A 129 -12.95 -23.17 15.53
C ASP A 129 -11.57 -23.63 15.04
N VAL A 130 -10.79 -22.75 14.41
CA VAL A 130 -9.44 -23.10 13.90
C VAL A 130 -8.50 -23.48 15.04
N ALA A 131 -8.58 -22.80 16.19
CA ALA A 131 -7.75 -23.12 17.36
C ALA A 131 -8.12 -24.49 17.98
N ALA A 132 -9.42 -24.79 18.07
CA ALA A 132 -9.92 -26.08 18.56
C ALA A 132 -9.62 -27.24 17.59
N GLN A 133 -9.74 -27.00 16.28
CA GLN A 133 -9.40 -27.99 15.27
C GLN A 133 -7.90 -28.21 15.12
N TYR A 134 -7.05 -27.21 15.36
CA TYR A 134 -5.60 -27.42 15.39
C TYR A 134 -5.20 -28.42 16.49
N GLN A 135 -5.83 -28.32 17.67
CA GLN A 135 -5.59 -29.26 18.77
C GLN A 135 -6.10 -30.67 18.46
N LEU A 136 -7.22 -30.81 17.74
CA LEU A 136 -7.77 -32.12 17.32
C LEU A 136 -7.08 -32.74 16.10
N ARG A 137 -6.39 -31.95 15.27
CA ARG A 137 -5.70 -32.45 14.07
C ARG A 137 -4.28 -32.96 14.34
N VAL A 138 -3.63 -32.53 15.42
CA VAL A 138 -2.33 -33.07 15.85
C VAL A 138 -2.41 -34.57 16.20
N SER A 139 -3.60 -35.08 16.49
CA SER A 139 -3.84 -36.49 16.85
C SER A 139 -4.23 -37.40 15.69
N ASN A 140 -4.37 -36.90 14.46
CA ASN A 140 -4.80 -37.72 13.31
C ASN A 140 -3.77 -37.64 12.17
N ASP A 141 -3.00 -38.71 11.96
CA ASP A 141 -1.86 -38.86 11.02
C ASP A 141 -2.24 -38.74 9.51
N GLY A 142 -3.47 -38.35 9.19
CA GLY A 142 -3.90 -38.10 7.83
C GLY A 142 -3.42 -36.73 7.35
N SER A 143 -2.44 -36.70 6.44
CA SER A 143 -2.05 -35.47 5.74
C SER A 143 -3.31 -34.80 5.16
N PRO A 144 -3.69 -33.58 5.61
CA PRO A 144 -4.91 -32.95 5.14
C PRO A 144 -4.82 -32.74 3.63
N ALA A 145 -5.83 -33.24 2.90
CA ALA A 145 -5.93 -33.01 1.47
C ALA A 145 -5.87 -31.51 1.20
N LEU A 146 -4.86 -31.08 0.46
CA LEU A 146 -4.62 -29.67 0.16
C LEU A 146 -5.82 -29.15 -0.64
N GLY A 147 -6.62 -28.27 -0.06
CA GLY A 147 -7.77 -27.66 -0.72
C GLY A 147 -7.31 -26.69 -1.81
N TRP A 148 -6.93 -27.21 -2.99
CA TRP A 148 -6.40 -26.42 -4.10
C TRP A 148 -7.34 -25.29 -4.53
N SER A 149 -8.66 -25.48 -4.42
CA SER A 149 -9.67 -24.43 -4.64
C SER A 149 -9.47 -23.23 -3.70
N GLN A 150 -9.27 -23.50 -2.40
CA GLN A 150 -9.01 -22.46 -1.40
C GLN A 150 -7.69 -21.75 -1.66
N VAL A 151 -6.64 -22.49 -2.03
CA VAL A 151 -5.34 -21.91 -2.40
C VAL A 151 -5.50 -20.98 -3.59
N ILE A 152 -6.15 -21.42 -4.66
CA ILE A 152 -6.38 -20.61 -5.87
C ILE A 152 -7.20 -19.35 -5.56
N LEU A 153 -8.31 -19.47 -4.83
CA LEU A 153 -9.17 -18.33 -4.49
C LEU A 153 -8.44 -17.31 -3.60
N ASN A 154 -7.65 -17.79 -2.63
CA ASN A 154 -6.82 -16.92 -1.80
C ASN A 154 -5.71 -16.25 -2.63
N SER A 155 -5.05 -16.98 -3.52
CA SER A 155 -4.06 -16.43 -4.45
C SER A 155 -4.66 -15.33 -5.33
N ILE A 156 -5.86 -15.55 -5.89
CA ILE A 156 -6.58 -14.54 -6.68
C ILE A 156 -6.91 -13.32 -5.82
N ARG A 157 -7.39 -13.51 -4.58
CA ARG A 157 -7.69 -12.43 -3.64
C ARG A 157 -6.44 -11.58 -3.35
N TYR A 158 -5.33 -12.21 -2.99
CA TYR A 158 -4.09 -11.51 -2.67
C TYR A 158 -3.47 -10.83 -3.90
N LEU A 159 -3.49 -11.48 -5.06
CA LEU A 159 -3.01 -10.90 -6.31
C LEU A 159 -3.86 -9.68 -6.70
N SER A 160 -5.18 -9.79 -6.58
CA SER A 160 -6.09 -8.70 -6.96
C SER A 160 -5.95 -7.50 -6.04
N LEU A 161 -5.98 -7.72 -4.72
CA LEU A 161 -5.95 -6.66 -3.71
C LEU A 161 -4.54 -6.11 -3.46
N GLY A 162 -3.52 -6.98 -3.54
CA GLY A 162 -2.13 -6.63 -3.23
C GLY A 162 -1.31 -6.22 -4.44
N PHE A 163 -1.73 -6.54 -5.67
CA PHE A 163 -0.95 -6.27 -6.88
C PHE A 163 -1.75 -5.48 -7.93
N VAL A 164 -2.86 -6.04 -8.42
CA VAL A 164 -3.65 -5.49 -9.54
C VAL A 164 -4.23 -4.12 -9.18
N LEU A 165 -4.98 -4.02 -8.08
CA LEU A 165 -5.64 -2.77 -7.68
C LEU A 165 -4.64 -1.66 -7.30
N PRO A 166 -3.61 -1.89 -6.48
CA PRO A 166 -2.62 -0.86 -6.19
C PRO A 166 -1.91 -0.35 -7.43
N LEU A 167 -1.59 -1.24 -8.38
CA LEU A 167 -0.91 -0.85 -9.62
C LEU A 167 -1.79 0.06 -10.48
N ILE A 168 -3.08 -0.28 -10.64
CA ILE A 168 -4.07 0.57 -11.31
C ILE A 168 -4.21 1.91 -10.57
N ALA A 169 -4.31 1.88 -9.24
CA ALA A 169 -4.46 3.07 -8.41
C ALA A 169 -3.29 4.04 -8.59
N ILE A 170 -2.05 3.55 -8.57
CA ILE A 170 -0.86 4.40 -8.74
C ILE A 170 -0.85 5.08 -10.11
N HIS A 171 -1.18 4.36 -11.19
CA HIS A 171 -1.21 4.96 -12.53
C HIS A 171 -2.30 6.03 -12.65
N LEU A 172 -3.47 5.78 -12.07
CA LEU A 172 -4.55 6.76 -11.99
C LEU A 172 -4.17 7.97 -11.14
N TRP A 173 -3.49 7.78 -10.01
CA TRP A 173 -3.00 8.87 -9.16
C TRP A 173 -1.98 9.74 -9.90
N ILE A 174 -0.98 9.13 -10.54
CA ILE A 174 0.03 9.84 -11.35
C ILE A 174 -0.64 10.68 -12.43
N ALA A 175 -1.60 10.10 -13.16
CA ALA A 175 -2.35 10.83 -14.20
C ALA A 175 -3.19 11.99 -13.63
N SER A 176 -3.86 11.77 -12.49
CA SER A 176 -4.75 12.75 -11.85
C SER A 176 -4.02 13.97 -11.26
N VAL A 177 -2.77 13.79 -10.83
CA VAL A 177 -1.91 14.90 -10.37
C VAL A 177 -1.48 15.78 -11.54
N GLY A 178 -1.33 15.18 -12.73
CA GLY A 178 -0.81 15.85 -13.91
C GLY A 178 -1.85 16.48 -14.83
N SER A 179 -3.11 16.09 -14.73
CA SER A 179 -4.17 16.47 -15.67
C SER A 179 -5.48 16.84 -14.96
N ASP A 180 -6.46 17.29 -15.76
CA ASP A 180 -7.81 17.50 -15.28
C ASP A 180 -8.52 16.16 -15.02
N LEU A 181 -9.42 16.17 -14.04
CA LEU A 181 -10.12 14.97 -13.60
C LEU A 181 -10.90 14.31 -14.75
N VAL A 182 -11.56 15.12 -15.58
CA VAL A 182 -12.32 14.65 -16.74
C VAL A 182 -11.40 13.97 -17.77
N ALA A 183 -10.22 14.54 -18.02
CA ALA A 183 -9.23 13.94 -18.92
C ALA A 183 -8.72 12.61 -18.37
N THR A 184 -8.46 12.53 -17.06
CA THR A 184 -8.05 11.28 -16.38
C THR A 184 -9.13 10.20 -16.51
N ILE A 185 -10.41 10.56 -16.30
CA ILE A 185 -11.53 9.62 -16.42
C ILE A 185 -11.65 9.10 -17.86
N ARG A 186 -11.56 9.98 -18.87
CA ARG A 186 -11.59 9.56 -20.28
C ARG A 186 -10.44 8.64 -20.66
N ALA A 187 -9.25 8.90 -20.13
CA ALA A 187 -8.05 8.10 -20.38
C ALA A 187 -7.94 6.83 -19.51
N THR A 188 -8.93 6.51 -18.66
CA THR A 188 -8.82 5.43 -17.67
C THR A 188 -8.50 4.07 -18.31
N LYS A 189 -9.10 3.75 -19.47
CA LYS A 189 -8.82 2.49 -20.19
C LYS A 189 -7.35 2.39 -20.60
N GLU A 190 -6.81 3.45 -21.19
CA GLU A 190 -5.40 3.50 -21.62
C GLU A 190 -4.46 3.42 -20.43
N LEU A 191 -4.80 4.09 -19.32
CA LEU A 191 -4.04 4.05 -18.07
C LEU A 191 -4.04 2.65 -17.44
N ILE A 192 -5.17 1.94 -17.46
CA ILE A 192 -5.26 0.56 -16.96
C ILE A 192 -4.39 -0.37 -17.81
N VAL A 193 -4.47 -0.29 -19.14
CA VAL A 193 -3.61 -1.10 -20.03
C VAL A 193 -2.14 -0.75 -19.79
N GLY A 194 -1.82 0.54 -19.64
CA GLY A 194 -0.47 1.01 -19.32
C GLY A 194 0.04 0.51 -17.96
N ALA A 195 -0.86 0.29 -16.99
CA ALA A 195 -0.50 -0.21 -15.68
C ALA A 195 0.06 -1.64 -15.72
N PHE A 196 -0.41 -2.47 -16.66
CA PHE A 196 0.06 -3.85 -16.83
C PHE A 196 1.18 -4.00 -17.87
N ALA A 197 1.77 -2.89 -18.31
CA ALA A 197 2.98 -2.98 -19.12
C ALA A 197 4.10 -3.70 -18.34
N PRO A 198 4.94 -4.53 -18.98
CA PRO A 198 5.92 -5.34 -18.26
C PRO A 198 6.89 -4.51 -17.41
N SER A 199 7.27 -3.30 -17.86
CA SER A 199 8.13 -2.40 -17.06
C SER A 199 7.43 -1.94 -15.78
N SER A 200 6.15 -1.56 -15.85
CA SER A 200 5.35 -1.14 -14.69
C SER A 200 5.19 -2.29 -13.67
N VAL A 201 4.91 -3.50 -14.17
CA VAL A 201 4.80 -4.72 -13.34
C VAL A 201 6.13 -5.04 -12.67
N LEU A 202 7.25 -4.96 -13.38
CA LEU A 202 8.59 -5.20 -12.83
C LEU A 202 8.97 -4.17 -11.76
N ILE A 203 8.76 -2.88 -12.03
CA ILE A 203 9.02 -1.80 -11.05
C ILE A 203 8.18 -2.01 -9.79
N TYR A 204 6.88 -2.29 -9.94
CA TYR A 204 6.00 -2.52 -8.81
C TYR A 204 6.37 -3.79 -8.04
N THR A 205 6.72 -4.88 -8.72
CA THR A 205 7.16 -6.12 -8.06
C THR A 205 8.42 -5.90 -7.22
N ALA A 206 9.43 -5.24 -7.80
CA ALA A 206 10.66 -4.90 -7.08
C ALA A 206 10.37 -4.00 -5.87
N GLY A 207 9.53 -2.98 -6.06
CA GLY A 207 9.04 -2.13 -5.00
C GLY A 207 8.33 -2.89 -3.88
N PHE A 208 7.38 -3.75 -4.25
CA PHE A 208 6.55 -4.54 -3.33
C PHE A 208 7.39 -5.49 -2.47
N VAL A 209 8.48 -6.03 -3.00
CA VAL A 209 9.44 -6.79 -2.19
C VAL A 209 10.03 -5.90 -1.09
N VAL A 210 10.41 -4.66 -1.42
CA VAL A 210 11.05 -3.72 -0.48
C VAL A 210 10.07 -3.14 0.55
N PHE A 211 8.87 -2.70 0.14
CA PHE A 211 7.92 -2.05 1.05
C PHE A 211 6.87 -3.01 1.65
N GLY A 212 6.70 -4.21 1.10
CA GLY A 212 5.70 -5.19 1.53
C GLY A 212 6.33 -6.44 2.12
N VAL A 213 7.08 -7.20 1.31
CA VAL A 213 7.59 -8.52 1.69
C VAL A 213 8.66 -8.44 2.79
N ILE A 214 9.71 -7.64 2.61
CA ILE A 214 10.78 -7.51 3.62
C ILE A 214 10.23 -7.01 4.96
N PRO A 215 9.43 -5.92 5.03
CA PRO A 215 8.85 -5.45 6.27
C PRO A 215 7.96 -6.50 6.95
N TYR A 216 7.16 -7.24 6.19
CA TYR A 216 6.34 -8.34 6.71
C TYR A 216 7.20 -9.44 7.36
N LEU A 217 8.28 -9.87 6.68
CA LEU A 217 9.22 -10.87 7.22
C LEU A 217 9.93 -10.38 8.49
N LEU A 218 10.29 -9.10 8.54
CA LEU A 218 10.89 -8.48 9.73
C LEU A 218 9.93 -8.47 10.93
N LEU A 219 8.64 -8.22 10.69
CA LEU A 219 7.63 -8.21 11.76
C LEU A 219 7.44 -9.59 12.39
N ILE A 220 7.41 -10.66 11.59
CA ILE A 220 7.06 -12.01 12.07
C ILE A 220 8.19 -12.72 12.80
N ARG A 221 9.46 -12.40 12.50
CA ARG A 221 10.61 -13.12 13.07
C ARG A 221 10.96 -12.65 14.48
N PRO A 222 10.64 -13.36 15.58
CA PRO A 222 11.00 -12.90 16.93
C PRO A 222 12.53 -12.84 17.10
N THR A 223 13.02 -11.85 17.87
CA THR A 223 14.44 -11.74 18.26
C THR A 223 14.53 -11.92 19.77
N PRO A 224 14.73 -13.16 20.27
CA PRO A 224 14.81 -13.40 21.70
C PRO A 224 16.03 -12.67 22.28
N ALA A 225 15.87 -12.04 23.44
CA ALA A 225 16.97 -11.41 24.16
C ALA A 225 16.93 -11.79 25.65
N SER A 226 18.10 -11.88 26.29
CA SER A 226 18.19 -12.33 27.69
C SER A 226 17.69 -11.30 28.71
N ARG A 227 17.43 -10.05 28.31
CA ARG A 227 16.99 -8.96 29.17
C ARG A 227 15.76 -8.28 28.57
N ALA A 228 14.73 -8.03 29.38
CA ALA A 228 13.47 -7.42 28.94
C ALA A 228 13.66 -6.07 28.22
N TRP A 229 14.58 -5.21 28.70
CA TRP A 229 14.84 -3.93 28.03
C TRP A 229 15.43 -4.11 26.62
N MET A 230 16.16 -5.20 26.36
CA MET A 230 16.77 -5.46 25.05
C MET A 230 15.70 -5.93 24.08
N GLU A 231 14.72 -6.70 24.55
CA GLU A 231 13.56 -7.10 23.75
C GLU A 231 12.77 -5.88 23.29
N ILE A 232 12.51 -4.93 24.19
CA ILE A 232 11.85 -3.67 23.86
C ILE A 232 12.69 -2.86 22.87
N ALA A 233 14.00 -2.71 23.10
CA ALA A 233 14.88 -1.97 22.20
C ALA A 233 14.93 -2.60 20.79
N PHE A 234 15.03 -3.93 20.68
CA PHE A 234 15.01 -4.63 19.40
C PHE A 234 13.65 -4.53 18.71
N LEU A 235 12.55 -4.57 19.46
CA LEU A 235 11.22 -4.35 18.91
C LEU A 235 11.10 -2.95 18.30
N VAL A 236 11.49 -1.91 19.04
CA VAL A 236 11.47 -0.51 18.56
C VAL A 236 12.35 -0.36 17.32
N ALA A 237 13.60 -0.85 17.37
CA ALA A 237 14.52 -0.76 16.24
C ALA A 237 13.96 -1.45 14.99
N ARG A 238 13.38 -2.64 15.13
CA ARG A 238 12.73 -3.37 14.05
C ARG A 238 11.54 -2.61 13.48
N LEU A 239 10.68 -2.04 14.32
CA LEU A 239 9.55 -1.24 13.87
C LEU A 239 10.02 -0.01 13.09
N LEU A 240 11.09 0.66 13.54
CA LEU A 240 11.70 1.77 12.80
C LEU A 240 12.19 1.32 11.41
N VAL A 241 12.89 0.20 11.33
CA VAL A 241 13.36 -0.35 10.04
C VAL A 241 12.17 -0.69 9.13
N VAL A 242 11.14 -1.34 9.66
CA VAL A 242 9.89 -1.65 8.94
C VAL A 242 9.24 -0.39 8.38
N PHE A 243 9.13 0.68 9.19
CA PHE A 243 8.52 1.93 8.76
C PHE A 243 9.37 2.67 7.72
N ILE A 244 10.69 2.69 7.89
CA ILE A 244 11.61 3.28 6.91
C ILE A 244 11.53 2.54 5.58
N LEU A 245 11.59 1.20 5.59
CA LEU A 245 11.51 0.39 4.38
C LEU A 245 10.14 0.54 3.69
N THR A 246 9.06 0.54 4.45
CA THR A 246 7.70 0.74 3.92
C THR A 246 7.58 2.09 3.24
N LEU A 247 7.96 3.17 3.94
CA LEU A 247 7.87 4.53 3.39
C LEU A 247 8.77 4.71 2.17
N PHE A 248 10.06 4.38 2.32
CA PHE A 248 11.06 4.59 1.28
C PHE A 248 10.74 3.76 0.04
N GLY A 249 10.47 2.46 0.21
CA GLY A 249 10.14 1.57 -0.89
C GLY A 249 8.86 2.02 -1.62
N TRP A 250 7.83 2.44 -0.88
CA TRP A 250 6.60 2.95 -1.47
C TRP A 250 6.81 4.23 -2.31
N VAL A 251 7.47 5.23 -1.74
CA VAL A 251 7.71 6.53 -2.40
C VAL A 251 8.62 6.37 -3.63
N VAL A 252 9.66 5.53 -3.55
CA VAL A 252 10.52 5.19 -4.69
C VAL A 252 9.74 4.49 -5.79
N THR A 253 8.85 3.55 -5.43
CA THR A 253 8.02 2.82 -6.41
C THR A 253 7.10 3.77 -7.18
N ILE A 254 6.39 4.65 -6.49
CA ILE A 254 5.54 5.66 -7.14
C ILE A 254 6.37 6.57 -8.04
N GLY A 255 7.55 7.01 -7.57
CA GLY A 255 8.47 7.83 -8.37
C GLY A 255 8.94 7.15 -9.65
N ALA A 256 9.39 5.90 -9.54
CA ALA A 256 9.89 5.13 -10.67
C ALA A 256 8.78 4.88 -11.70
N LEU A 257 7.55 4.56 -11.25
CA LEU A 257 6.38 4.43 -12.12
C LEU A 257 6.02 5.76 -12.80
N ALA A 258 6.12 6.88 -12.08
CA ALA A 258 5.86 8.20 -12.67
C ALA A 258 6.88 8.59 -13.76
N ILE A 259 8.16 8.26 -13.57
CA ILE A 259 9.22 8.44 -14.57
C ILE A 259 8.91 7.58 -15.81
N SER A 260 8.70 6.27 -15.62
CA SER A 260 8.42 5.35 -16.73
C SER A 260 7.15 5.70 -17.50
N ALA A 261 6.09 6.15 -16.81
CA ALA A 261 4.86 6.60 -17.45
C ALA A 261 5.06 7.88 -18.30
N THR A 262 6.01 8.74 -17.91
CA THR A 262 6.34 9.97 -18.67
C THR A 262 7.15 9.64 -19.91
N GLU A 263 8.17 8.79 -19.78
CA GLU A 263 9.00 8.32 -20.91
C GLU A 263 8.13 7.69 -21.99
N ARG A 264 7.25 6.75 -21.61
CA ARG A 264 6.32 6.09 -22.54
C ARG A 264 5.40 7.07 -23.26
N ARG A 265 4.94 8.13 -22.57
CA ARG A 265 4.09 9.14 -23.20
C ARG A 265 4.85 9.92 -24.26
N ASN A 266 6.12 10.20 -24.03
CA ASN A 266 6.97 10.91 -24.99
C ASN A 266 7.27 10.03 -26.22
N ASP A 267 7.39 8.72 -26.06
CA ASP A 267 7.63 7.79 -27.18
C ASP A 267 6.43 7.65 -28.14
N LEU A 268 5.23 8.04 -27.70
CA LEU A 268 3.98 7.95 -28.47
C LEU A 268 3.57 9.27 -29.14
N ALA A 269 4.26 10.38 -28.85
CA ALA A 269 3.96 11.72 -29.35
C ALA A 269 4.83 12.09 -30.56
#